data_AF-A0A9W7TNJ6-F1
#
_entry.id   AF-A0A9W7TNJ6-F1
#
_cell.length_a   1.000
_cell.length_b   1.000
_cell.length_c   1.000
_cell.angle_alpha   90.00
_cell.angle_beta   90.00
_cell.angle_gamma   90.00
#
_symmetry.space_group_name_H-M   'P 1'
#
loop_
_entity.id
_entity.type
_entity.pdbx_description
1 polymer ?
#
loop_
_entity_poly.entity_id
_entity_poly.type
_entity_poly.pdbx_seq_one_letter_code
_entity_poly.pdbx_strand_id
1 'polypeptide(L)'
;MKMALLDVCGISDWVKEDTFNPESASVDRVNHFSFAAREPEFAVPIGVDPAEFLKPLTESEDGVEGVRIKLEHGTTTLAFKFQHGVMVAVDSRASSGSYVSTQMFKKVIEINPYLLGTMSGSAADCVYWERVLAKECRIYKLRNKERISVSAASKLLANMVANYRGMGLSMGTMICGWDKKGPGLYYVDEDGLRLSGNMFSTGSGSSYAYGVMDSGFRYDLTVPEAYDLAQRAIFHATHRDAYSGGTVNNVGERGCLLFVGQKQRIAIARALIRQPQVLILDEVTSSLDTESEQMVQQTLASCPTQTLLVIAHRLKTIEKADQIVMIDGGQVVEKGTHKELMDRKGNYYKLRERLFNDNQEKETLTQ
;
A
#
# COMPACT_ATOMS: atom_id res chain seq x y z
N MET A 1 17.38 -26.64 -38.32
CA MET A 1 16.44 -27.19 -37.33
C MET A 1 15.57 -26.05 -36.79
N LYS A 2 14.46 -25.74 -37.47
CA LYS A 2 13.35 -24.95 -36.94
C LYS A 2 12.09 -25.66 -37.43
N MET A 3 11.65 -26.66 -36.68
CA MET A 3 10.30 -27.20 -36.83
C MET A 3 9.36 -26.12 -36.29
N ALA A 4 8.47 -25.61 -37.13
CA ALA A 4 7.39 -24.75 -36.68
C ALA A 4 6.39 -25.62 -35.91
N LEU A 5 5.83 -25.06 -34.83
CA LEU A 5 4.88 -25.70 -33.92
C LEU A 5 3.69 -26.39 -34.63
N LEU A 6 3.35 -25.92 -35.84
CA LEU A 6 2.29 -26.46 -36.71
C LEU A 6 2.53 -27.92 -37.14
N ASP A 7 3.78 -28.31 -37.42
CA ASP A 7 4.11 -29.69 -37.83
C ASP A 7 4.06 -30.66 -36.64
N VAL A 8 4.23 -30.15 -35.42
CA VAL A 8 4.17 -30.94 -34.18
C VAL A 8 2.73 -31.27 -33.79
N CYS A 9 1.77 -30.46 -34.23
CA CYS A 9 0.35 -30.62 -33.88
C CYS A 9 -0.49 -31.38 -34.93
N GLY A 10 0.08 -31.74 -36.09
CA GLY A 10 -0.61 -32.56 -37.10
C GLY A 10 -1.79 -31.90 -37.81
N ILE A 11 -1.81 -30.56 -37.91
CA ILE A 11 -2.97 -29.78 -38.40
C ILE A 11 -2.89 -29.46 -39.92
N SER A 12 -1.84 -29.90 -40.62
CA SER A 12 -1.59 -29.58 -42.04
C SER A 12 -2.66 -30.10 -43.02
N ASP A 13 -3.43 -31.12 -42.63
CA ASP A 13 -4.30 -31.85 -43.56
C ASP A 13 -5.73 -31.27 -43.66
N TRP A 14 -6.08 -30.26 -42.87
CA TRP A 14 -7.44 -29.68 -42.83
C TRP A 14 -7.67 -28.47 -43.76
N VAL A 15 -6.64 -27.97 -44.46
CA VAL A 15 -6.72 -26.70 -45.20
C VAL A 15 -6.77 -26.89 -46.73
N LYS A 16 -7.17 -28.07 -47.21
CA LYS A 16 -7.39 -28.29 -48.65
C LYS A 16 -8.85 -28.66 -48.90
N GLU A 17 -9.69 -27.66 -49.12
CA GLU A 17 -10.65 -27.65 -50.25
C GLU A 17 -11.41 -26.32 -50.34
N ASP A 18 -11.59 -25.91 -51.59
CA ASP A 18 -12.17 -24.66 -52.08
C ASP A 18 -13.58 -24.37 -51.57
N THR A 19 -13.85 -23.12 -51.21
CA THR A 19 -15.12 -22.42 -51.48
C THR A 19 -14.95 -20.91 -51.20
N PHE A 20 -14.29 -20.21 -52.13
CA PHE A 20 -14.35 -18.74 -52.16
C PHE A 20 -14.84 -18.28 -53.54
N ASN A 21 -16.10 -17.88 -53.60
CA ASN A 21 -16.63 -17.09 -54.70
C ASN A 21 -16.56 -15.61 -54.28
N PRO A 22 -15.76 -14.77 -54.96
CA PRO A 22 -15.55 -13.38 -54.53
C PRO A 22 -16.71 -12.43 -54.87
N GLU A 23 -17.78 -12.89 -55.52
CA GLU A 23 -18.95 -12.07 -55.88
C GLU A 23 -20.11 -12.12 -54.86
N SER A 24 -19.99 -12.82 -53.72
CA SER A 24 -21.00 -12.78 -52.65
C SER A 24 -20.70 -11.72 -51.56
N ALA A 25 -19.97 -10.66 -51.92
CA ALA A 25 -19.67 -9.52 -51.06
C ALA A 25 -20.85 -8.55 -50.94
N SER A 26 -22.01 -9.04 -50.47
CA SER A 26 -23.08 -8.19 -49.92
C SER A 26 -24.22 -9.07 -49.38
N VAL A 27 -24.00 -9.74 -48.25
CA VAL A 27 -25.12 -10.16 -47.40
C VAL A 27 -24.75 -9.85 -45.97
N ASP A 28 -25.43 -8.85 -45.43
CA ASP A 28 -25.55 -8.58 -44.00
C ASP A 28 -25.58 -9.88 -43.20
N ARG A 29 -24.51 -10.16 -42.46
CA ARG A 29 -24.57 -11.15 -41.39
C ARG A 29 -24.16 -10.48 -40.09
N VAL A 30 -25.16 -9.80 -39.54
CA VAL A 30 -25.26 -9.46 -38.13
C VAL A 30 -24.94 -10.72 -37.32
N ASN A 31 -23.92 -10.67 -36.47
CA ASN A 31 -23.58 -11.65 -35.42
C ASN A 31 -22.89 -12.98 -35.83
N HIS A 32 -21.73 -12.98 -36.49
CA HIS A 32 -20.87 -14.17 -36.50
C HIS A 32 -19.49 -13.93 -35.89
N PHE A 33 -19.21 -14.64 -34.79
CA PHE A 33 -17.88 -14.82 -34.23
C PHE A 33 -17.03 -15.67 -35.19
N SER A 34 -15.95 -15.11 -35.71
CA SER A 34 -14.89 -15.88 -36.36
C SER A 34 -13.69 -15.97 -35.43
N PHE A 35 -13.53 -17.12 -34.75
CA PHE A 35 -12.31 -17.44 -33.99
C PHE A 35 -11.04 -17.53 -34.88
N ALA A 36 -11.18 -17.37 -36.20
CA ALA A 36 -10.11 -17.42 -37.17
C ALA A 36 -9.71 -16.03 -37.73
N ALA A 37 -10.34 -14.94 -37.27
CA ALA A 37 -9.92 -13.60 -37.68
C ALA A 37 -8.52 -13.29 -37.10
N ARG A 38 -7.58 -12.92 -37.96
CA ARG A 38 -6.23 -12.47 -37.60
C ARG A 38 -6.24 -11.11 -36.87
N GLU A 39 -7.39 -10.46 -36.76
CA GLU A 39 -7.56 -9.16 -36.13
C GLU A 39 -8.54 -9.26 -34.96
N PRO A 40 -8.22 -8.69 -33.79
CA PRO A 40 -9.12 -8.68 -32.65
C PRO A 40 -10.31 -7.74 -32.93
N GLU A 41 -11.51 -8.31 -33.06
CA GLU A 41 -12.76 -7.53 -33.13
C GLU A 41 -13.29 -7.20 -31.73
N PHE A 42 -13.77 -5.96 -31.55
CA PHE A 42 -14.36 -5.49 -30.30
C PHE A 42 -15.82 -5.99 -30.21
N ALA A 43 -16.10 -6.92 -29.29
CA ALA A 43 -17.44 -7.48 -29.14
C ALA A 43 -18.38 -6.48 -28.43
N VAL A 44 -19.49 -6.13 -29.08
CA VAL A 44 -20.58 -5.33 -28.51
C VAL A 44 -21.84 -6.18 -28.28
N PRO A 45 -22.76 -5.80 -27.38
CA PRO A 45 -24.00 -6.53 -27.15
C PRO A 45 -24.82 -6.73 -28.43
N ILE A 46 -25.51 -7.88 -28.51
CA ILE A 46 -26.31 -8.27 -29.68
C ILE A 46 -27.39 -7.21 -29.96
N GLY A 47 -27.44 -6.73 -31.21
CA GLY A 47 -28.42 -5.76 -31.68
C GLY A 47 -28.04 -4.29 -31.46
N VAL A 48 -26.81 -4.02 -31.01
CA VAL A 48 -26.27 -2.66 -30.84
C VAL A 48 -25.26 -2.38 -31.95
N ASP A 49 -25.39 -1.24 -32.63
CA ASP A 49 -24.39 -0.77 -33.58
C ASP A 49 -23.07 -0.43 -32.83
N PRO A 50 -21.92 -1.02 -33.20
CA PRO A 50 -20.65 -0.75 -32.54
C PRO A 50 -20.26 0.73 -32.52
N ALA A 51 -20.55 1.48 -33.59
CA ALA A 51 -20.21 2.91 -33.65
C ALA A 51 -21.03 3.71 -32.64
N GLU A 52 -22.35 3.50 -32.58
CA GLU A 52 -23.23 4.11 -31.57
C GLU A 52 -22.93 3.65 -30.14
N PHE A 53 -22.50 2.40 -29.93
CA PHE A 53 -22.08 1.90 -28.62
C PHE A 53 -20.80 2.59 -28.12
N LEU A 54 -19.83 2.84 -29.00
CA LEU A 54 -18.55 3.43 -28.66
C LEU A 54 -18.61 4.95 -28.51
N LYS A 55 -19.52 5.62 -29.22
CA LYS A 55 -19.69 7.08 -29.22
C LYS A 55 -19.71 7.72 -27.81
N PRO A 56 -20.53 7.26 -26.83
CA PRO A 56 -20.52 7.83 -25.47
C PRO A 56 -19.27 7.46 -24.65
N LEU A 57 -18.51 6.45 -25.07
CA LEU A 57 -17.29 5.99 -24.42
C LEU A 57 -16.04 6.69 -24.95
N THR A 58 -16.20 7.60 -25.92
CA THR A 58 -15.09 8.28 -26.60
C THR A 58 -15.26 9.79 -26.61
N GLU A 59 -14.16 10.55 -26.53
CA GLU A 59 -14.20 12.02 -26.48
C GLU A 59 -14.45 12.68 -27.86
N SER A 60 -14.41 11.92 -28.96
CA SER A 60 -14.56 12.46 -30.32
C SER A 60 -16.00 12.37 -30.82
N GLU A 61 -16.65 13.52 -31.09
CA GLU A 61 -17.99 13.57 -31.70
C GLU A 61 -17.99 13.10 -33.17
N ASP A 62 -16.85 13.19 -33.87
CA ASP A 62 -16.81 13.04 -35.34
C ASP A 62 -16.07 11.79 -35.85
N GLY A 63 -15.47 10.96 -35.00
CA GLY A 63 -14.89 9.66 -35.43
C GLY A 63 -13.75 9.71 -36.46
N VAL A 64 -13.24 10.88 -36.86
CA VAL A 64 -12.25 10.99 -37.95
C VAL A 64 -10.79 10.96 -37.48
N GLU A 65 -10.44 11.34 -36.24
CA GLU A 65 -9.04 11.26 -35.79
C GLU A 65 -8.91 11.14 -34.26
N GLY A 66 -8.22 10.07 -33.81
CA GLY A 66 -7.83 9.89 -32.40
C GLY A 66 -8.96 9.51 -31.45
N VAL A 67 -9.38 8.24 -31.48
CA VAL A 67 -10.33 7.69 -30.50
C VAL A 67 -9.72 7.74 -29.10
N ARG A 68 -10.19 8.68 -28.26
CA ARG A 68 -9.81 8.79 -26.85
C ARG A 68 -10.90 8.19 -25.99
N ILE A 69 -10.58 7.14 -25.24
CA ILE A 69 -11.53 6.53 -24.31
C ILE A 69 -11.78 7.52 -23.17
N LYS A 70 -13.04 7.89 -22.98
CA LYS A 70 -13.48 8.66 -21.82
C LYS A 70 -13.47 7.74 -20.60
N LEU A 71 -12.42 7.85 -19.79
CA LEU A 71 -12.31 7.06 -18.57
C LEU A 71 -13.27 7.63 -17.52
N GLU A 72 -14.15 6.80 -16.99
CA GLU A 72 -14.93 7.15 -15.80
C GLU A 72 -14.05 6.98 -14.56
N HIS A 73 -13.91 8.05 -13.78
CA HIS A 73 -13.00 8.07 -12.63
C HIS A 73 -13.81 7.71 -11.39
N GLY A 74 -13.50 6.58 -10.77
CA GLY A 74 -14.25 6.08 -9.64
C GLY A 74 -13.37 5.70 -8.47
N THR A 75 -13.13 6.62 -7.53
CA THR A 75 -12.20 6.43 -6.39
C THR A 75 -12.28 7.59 -5.39
N THR A 76 -11.97 7.32 -4.13
CA THR A 76 -11.58 8.36 -3.17
C THR A 76 -10.24 7.98 -2.55
N THR A 77 -9.24 8.84 -2.72
CA THR A 77 -7.99 8.77 -1.95
C THR A 77 -7.75 10.10 -1.25
N LEU A 78 -7.20 10.06 -0.04
CA LEU A 78 -6.78 11.25 0.68
C LEU A 78 -5.44 11.03 1.38
N ALA A 79 -4.73 12.12 1.59
CA ALA A 79 -3.54 12.13 2.43
C ALA A 79 -3.37 13.49 3.11
N PHE A 80 -2.91 13.47 4.37
CA PHE A 80 -2.58 14.70 5.09
C PHE A 80 -1.36 14.54 6.00
N LYS A 81 -0.62 15.62 6.19
CA LYS A 81 0.53 15.73 7.09
C LYS A 81 0.06 16.14 8.48
N PHE A 82 0.64 15.54 9.51
CA PHE A 82 0.43 15.88 10.91
C PHE A 82 1.73 15.66 11.69
N GLN A 83 1.75 15.99 12.98
CA GLN A 83 2.95 15.96 13.83
C GLN A 83 3.74 14.63 13.75
N HIS A 84 3.04 13.50 13.62
CA HIS A 84 3.65 12.17 13.60
C HIS A 84 3.89 11.62 12.18
N GLY A 85 3.64 12.41 11.12
CA GLY A 85 4.02 12.08 9.74
C GLY A 85 2.96 12.38 8.70
N VAL A 86 2.72 11.40 7.82
CA VAL A 86 1.70 11.48 6.77
C VAL A 86 0.71 10.35 6.97
N MET A 87 -0.56 10.70 7.01
CA MET A 87 -1.69 9.77 7.00
C MET A 87 -2.18 9.64 5.56
N VAL A 88 -2.32 8.41 5.07
CA VAL A 88 -2.91 8.10 3.75
C VAL A 88 -4.10 7.17 3.96
N ALA A 89 -5.24 7.48 3.35
CA ALA A 89 -6.43 6.62 3.37
C ALA A 89 -7.06 6.55 2.00
N VAL A 90 -7.50 5.35 1.61
CA VAL A 90 -8.12 5.10 0.30
C VAL A 90 -9.30 4.15 0.45
N ASP A 91 -10.27 4.26 -0.44
CA ASP A 91 -11.27 3.22 -0.65
C ASP A 91 -10.69 2.05 -1.48
N SER A 92 -11.49 1.01 -1.74
CA SER A 92 -11.02 -0.20 -2.45
C SER A 92 -11.93 -0.67 -3.58
N ARG A 93 -12.99 0.08 -3.91
CA ARG A 93 -13.87 -0.23 -5.05
C ARG A 93 -13.16 0.10 -6.37
N ALA A 94 -13.21 -0.79 -7.34
CA ALA A 94 -12.87 -0.48 -8.73
C ALA A 94 -14.06 -0.84 -9.62
N SER A 95 -14.41 0.07 -10.53
CA SER A 95 -15.56 -0.05 -11.42
C SER A 95 -15.14 0.00 -12.89
N SER A 96 -15.87 -0.74 -13.72
CA SER A 96 -15.77 -0.70 -15.18
C SER A 96 -17.09 -0.11 -15.70
N GLY A 97 -17.14 1.22 -15.83
CA GLY A 97 -18.41 1.93 -16.00
C GLY A 97 -19.29 1.81 -14.75
N SER A 98 -20.57 1.51 -14.91
CA SER A 98 -21.50 1.29 -13.79
C SER A 98 -21.31 -0.06 -13.08
N TYR A 99 -20.60 -1.00 -13.69
CA TYR A 99 -20.36 -2.32 -13.11
C TYR A 99 -19.23 -2.26 -12.07
N VAL A 100 -19.50 -2.74 -10.85
CA VAL A 100 -18.47 -2.89 -9.83
C VAL A 100 -17.63 -4.12 -10.14
N SER A 101 -16.43 -3.92 -10.69
CA SER A 101 -15.49 -4.98 -11.06
C SER A 101 -14.91 -5.69 -9.84
N THR A 102 -14.49 -4.93 -8.83
CA THR A 102 -14.02 -5.48 -7.56
C THR A 102 -14.23 -4.51 -6.40
N GLN A 103 -14.40 -5.04 -5.19
CA GLN A 103 -14.51 -4.25 -3.97
C GLN A 103 -13.22 -4.29 -3.12
N MET A 104 -12.17 -4.98 -3.56
CA MET A 104 -10.97 -5.23 -2.77
C MET A 104 -9.68 -4.82 -3.52
N PHE A 105 -9.75 -3.76 -4.31
CA PHE A 105 -8.61 -3.23 -5.04
C PHE A 105 -7.65 -2.48 -4.11
N LYS A 106 -6.34 -2.69 -4.27
CA LYS A 106 -5.31 -2.01 -3.48
C LYS A 106 -4.92 -0.70 -4.15
N LYS A 107 -5.46 0.42 -3.67
CA LYS A 107 -5.19 1.76 -4.21
C LYS A 107 -4.01 2.50 -3.55
N VAL A 108 -3.33 1.86 -2.59
CA VAL A 108 -2.01 2.30 -2.13
C VAL A 108 -0.97 1.39 -2.75
N ILE A 109 -0.02 1.98 -3.46
CA ILE A 109 1.10 1.28 -4.07
C ILE A 109 2.35 1.51 -3.20
N GLU A 110 2.97 0.40 -2.79
CA GLU A 110 4.26 0.43 -2.12
C GLU A 110 5.38 0.63 -3.14
N ILE A 111 5.81 1.88 -3.33
CA ILE A 111 6.96 2.20 -4.20
C ILE A 111 8.23 1.60 -3.58
N ASN A 112 8.40 1.77 -2.27
CA ASN A 112 9.40 1.10 -1.44
C ASN A 112 9.02 1.26 0.06
N PRO A 113 9.78 0.70 1.02
CA PRO A 113 9.39 0.74 2.44
C PRO A 113 9.27 2.13 3.10
N TYR A 114 9.57 3.22 2.39
CA TYR A 114 9.54 4.60 2.91
C TYR A 114 8.84 5.59 1.97
N LEU A 115 8.32 5.11 0.83
CA LEU A 115 7.59 5.88 -0.17
C LEU A 115 6.35 5.10 -0.62
N LEU A 116 5.22 5.78 -0.58
CA LEU A 116 3.93 5.29 -1.02
C LEU A 116 3.41 6.20 -2.13
N GLY A 117 2.66 5.61 -3.06
CA GLY A 117 1.82 6.35 -3.98
C GLY A 117 0.38 5.91 -3.86
N THR A 118 -0.55 6.79 -4.24
CA THR A 118 -1.98 6.53 -4.23
C THR A 118 -2.50 6.48 -5.66
N MET A 119 -3.48 5.63 -5.89
CA MET A 119 -4.05 5.46 -7.21
C MET A 119 -5.40 6.15 -7.33
N SER A 120 -5.51 7.08 -8.28
CA SER A 120 -6.76 7.67 -8.75
C SER A 120 -6.65 7.92 -10.25
N GLY A 121 -7.72 7.68 -11.00
CA GLY A 121 -7.69 7.61 -12.47
C GLY A 121 -7.59 6.17 -12.97
N SER A 122 -6.88 5.96 -14.08
CA SER A 122 -6.68 4.64 -14.66
C SER A 122 -5.83 3.75 -13.75
N ALA A 123 -6.38 2.59 -13.38
CA ALA A 123 -5.63 1.62 -12.58
C ALA A 123 -4.37 1.13 -13.32
N ALA A 124 -4.44 1.00 -14.65
CA ALA A 124 -3.29 0.57 -15.44
C ALA A 124 -2.16 1.61 -15.41
N ASP A 125 -2.49 2.88 -15.63
CA ASP A 125 -1.50 3.96 -15.70
C ASP A 125 -0.83 4.18 -14.35
N CYS A 126 -1.62 4.25 -13.27
CA CYS A 126 -1.09 4.43 -11.92
C CYS A 126 -0.15 3.27 -11.53
N VAL A 127 -0.59 2.01 -11.70
CA VAL A 127 0.25 0.85 -11.36
C VAL A 127 1.52 0.84 -12.19
N TYR A 128 1.43 1.11 -13.49
CA TYR A 128 2.56 1.07 -14.38
C TYR A 128 3.59 2.15 -14.02
N TRP A 129 3.18 3.41 -13.97
CA TRP A 129 4.08 4.54 -13.76
C TRP A 129 4.67 4.57 -12.35
N GLU A 130 3.93 4.17 -11.32
CA GLU A 130 4.48 4.06 -9.98
C GLU A 130 5.43 2.87 -9.82
N ARG A 131 5.24 1.76 -10.56
CA ARG A 131 6.24 0.68 -10.64
C ARG A 131 7.51 1.12 -11.36
N VAL A 132 7.38 1.93 -12.43
CA VAL A 132 8.53 2.55 -13.09
C VAL A 132 9.26 3.48 -12.14
N LEU A 133 8.54 4.30 -11.37
CA LEU A 133 9.11 5.13 -10.31
C LEU A 133 9.84 4.29 -9.25
N ALA A 134 9.26 3.18 -8.80
CA ALA A 134 9.89 2.27 -7.85
C ALA A 134 11.23 1.73 -8.36
N LYS A 135 11.27 1.32 -9.63
CA LYS A 135 12.49 0.90 -10.33
C LYS A 135 13.55 2.00 -10.31
N GLU A 136 13.20 3.22 -10.70
CA GLU A 136 14.15 4.34 -10.72
C GLU A 136 14.63 4.75 -9.31
N CYS A 137 13.73 4.74 -8.32
CA CYS A 137 14.09 4.97 -6.92
C CYS A 137 15.11 3.93 -6.41
N ARG A 138 14.94 2.67 -6.84
CA ARG A 138 15.89 1.59 -6.51
C ARG A 138 17.24 1.80 -7.17
N ILE A 139 17.26 2.20 -8.44
CA ILE A 139 18.49 2.51 -9.19
C ILE A 139 19.21 3.70 -8.55
N TYR A 140 18.49 4.77 -8.19
CA TYR A 140 19.04 5.94 -7.49
C TYR A 140 19.73 5.51 -6.19
N LYS A 141 19.10 4.64 -5.40
CA LYS A 141 19.67 4.12 -4.16
C LYS A 141 20.96 3.35 -4.37
N LEU A 142 21.04 2.55 -5.43
CA LEU A 142 22.24 1.78 -5.75
C LEU A 142 23.40 2.67 -6.22
N ARG A 143 23.12 3.68 -7.05
CA ARG A 143 24.13 4.62 -7.57
C ARG A 143 24.70 5.53 -6.49
N ASN A 144 23.83 6.10 -5.65
CA ASN A 144 24.22 7.13 -4.68
C ASN A 144 24.49 6.59 -3.29
N LYS A 145 24.21 5.30 -3.04
CA LYS A 145 24.23 4.66 -1.70
C LYS A 145 23.35 5.39 -0.67
N GLU A 146 22.39 6.19 -1.14
CA GLU A 146 21.48 6.99 -0.34
C GLU A 146 20.05 6.84 -0.85
N ARG A 147 19.06 6.91 0.04
CA ARG A 147 17.64 6.91 -0.33
C ARG A 147 17.29 8.18 -1.12
N ILE A 148 16.40 8.04 -2.11
CA ILE A 148 15.85 9.20 -2.81
C ILE A 148 14.94 10.00 -1.87
N SER A 149 14.93 11.32 -2.01
CA SER A 149 14.00 12.19 -1.28
C SER A 149 12.59 12.11 -1.87
N VAL A 150 11.55 12.40 -1.07
CA VAL A 150 10.16 12.42 -1.55
C VAL A 150 9.99 13.50 -2.62
N SER A 151 10.69 14.62 -2.45
CA SER A 151 10.71 15.70 -3.44
C SER A 151 11.32 15.27 -4.78
N ALA A 152 12.41 14.50 -4.78
CA ALA A 152 13.03 14.02 -6.02
C ALA A 152 12.20 12.91 -6.67
N ALA A 153 11.64 11.98 -5.89
CA ALA A 153 10.78 10.92 -6.40
C ALA A 153 9.53 11.49 -7.10
N SER A 154 8.83 12.43 -6.46
CA SER A 154 7.67 13.10 -7.07
C SER A 154 8.04 13.90 -8.33
N LYS A 155 9.20 14.56 -8.35
CA LYS A 155 9.64 15.30 -9.53
C LYS A 155 10.01 14.37 -10.70
N LEU A 156 10.61 13.22 -10.39
CA LEU A 156 10.94 12.21 -11.39
C LEU A 156 9.66 11.70 -12.06
N LEU A 157 8.63 11.34 -11.28
CA LEU A 157 7.35 10.89 -11.81
C LEU A 157 6.68 11.96 -12.67
N ALA A 158 6.59 13.20 -12.17
CA ALA A 158 6.03 14.32 -12.92
C ALA A 158 6.73 14.51 -14.27
N ASN A 159 8.06 14.39 -14.31
CA ASN A 159 8.83 14.47 -15.55
C ASN A 159 8.57 13.28 -16.49
N MET A 160 8.36 12.07 -15.96
CA MET A 160 8.03 10.90 -16.78
C MET A 160 6.70 11.10 -17.49
N VAL A 161 5.65 11.45 -16.74
CA VAL A 161 4.29 11.56 -17.28
C VAL A 161 4.09 12.81 -18.13
N ALA A 162 4.82 13.90 -17.86
CA ALA A 162 4.82 15.08 -18.72
C ALA A 162 5.22 14.79 -20.18
N ASN A 163 6.05 13.77 -20.43
CA ASN A 163 6.41 13.36 -21.80
C ASN A 163 5.25 12.72 -22.57
N TYR A 164 4.19 12.32 -21.85
CA TYR A 164 2.99 11.68 -22.38
C TYR A 164 1.76 12.58 -22.27
N ARG A 165 1.96 13.88 -21.99
CA ARG A 165 0.88 14.86 -21.92
C ARG A 165 0.06 14.85 -23.21
N GLY A 166 -1.27 14.79 -23.07
CA GLY A 166 -2.19 14.76 -24.20
C GLY A 166 -2.31 13.41 -24.92
N MET A 167 -1.62 12.35 -24.45
CA MET A 167 -1.74 10.99 -24.99
C MET A 167 -2.84 10.16 -24.32
N GLY A 168 -3.70 10.77 -23.50
CA GLY A 168 -4.80 10.10 -22.83
C GLY A 168 -4.41 9.30 -21.59
N LEU A 169 -3.28 9.63 -20.94
CA LEU A 169 -3.01 9.13 -19.58
C LEU A 169 -4.03 9.71 -18.60
N SER A 170 -4.44 8.91 -17.62
CA SER A 170 -5.30 9.36 -16.51
C SER A 170 -4.72 8.88 -15.20
N MET A 171 -4.13 9.79 -14.41
CA MET A 171 -3.44 9.44 -13.18
C MET A 171 -3.32 10.63 -12.26
N GLY A 172 -4.08 10.63 -11.16
CA GLY A 172 -3.87 11.51 -10.02
C GLY A 172 -3.28 10.74 -8.83
N THR A 173 -2.00 10.94 -8.54
CA THR A 173 -1.29 10.21 -7.46
C THR A 173 -0.69 11.15 -6.42
N MET A 174 -0.75 10.72 -5.15
CA MET A 174 -0.07 11.39 -4.05
C MET A 174 1.17 10.60 -3.65
N ILE A 175 2.34 11.18 -3.89
CA ILE A 175 3.62 10.63 -3.45
C ILE A 175 3.89 11.05 -2.00
N CYS A 176 3.79 10.09 -1.11
CA CYS A 176 3.86 10.25 0.33
C CYS A 176 5.12 9.55 0.87
N GLY A 177 5.83 10.16 1.81
CA GLY A 177 6.96 9.49 2.45
C GLY A 177 7.64 10.33 3.52
N TRP A 178 8.75 9.80 4.02
CA TRP A 178 9.58 10.48 5.00
C TRP A 178 11.04 10.48 4.56
N ASP A 179 11.64 11.66 4.46
CA ASP A 179 13.05 11.83 4.11
C ASP A 179 13.79 12.70 5.13
N LYS A 180 15.01 13.13 4.81
CA LYS A 180 15.85 13.98 5.68
C LYS A 180 15.20 15.31 6.04
N LYS A 181 14.23 15.80 5.24
CA LYS A 181 13.47 17.03 5.49
C LYS A 181 12.18 16.79 6.28
N GLY A 182 11.89 15.54 6.66
CA GLY A 182 10.67 15.17 7.39
C GLY A 182 9.57 14.59 6.49
N PRO A 183 8.29 14.71 6.89
CA PRO A 183 7.17 14.20 6.13
C PRO A 183 6.94 14.97 4.81
N GLY A 184 7.03 14.25 3.71
CA GLY A 184 6.78 14.74 2.35
C GLY A 184 5.45 14.24 1.82
N LEU A 185 4.70 15.14 1.18
CA LEU A 185 3.44 14.85 0.49
C LEU A 185 3.37 15.71 -0.76
N TYR A 186 3.27 15.05 -1.91
CA TYR A 186 3.21 15.71 -3.21
C TYR A 186 2.10 15.10 -4.06
N TYR A 187 1.23 15.95 -4.60
CA TYR A 187 0.29 15.54 -5.65
C TYR A 187 0.98 15.64 -7.02
N VAL A 188 0.79 14.63 -7.87
CA VAL A 188 1.26 14.55 -9.26
C VAL A 188 0.10 14.08 -10.13
N ASP A 189 -0.14 14.76 -11.25
CA ASP A 189 -1.17 14.37 -12.23
C ASP A 189 -0.60 13.92 -13.59
N GLU A 190 -1.48 13.47 -14.48
CA GLU A 190 -1.18 13.06 -15.85
C GLU A 190 -0.54 14.16 -16.71
N ASP A 191 -0.83 15.42 -16.44
CA ASP A 191 -0.26 16.56 -17.15
C ASP A 191 1.16 16.89 -16.66
N GLY A 192 1.64 16.24 -15.60
CA GLY A 192 2.92 16.51 -14.97
C GLY A 192 2.88 17.73 -14.04
N LEU A 193 1.68 18.18 -13.62
CA LEU A 193 1.53 19.07 -12.48
C LEU A 193 2.17 18.40 -11.27
N ARG A 194 2.79 19.22 -10.42
CA ARG A 194 3.37 18.73 -9.18
C ARG A 194 3.21 19.76 -8.08
N LEU A 195 2.39 19.44 -7.08
CA LEU A 195 2.09 20.31 -5.97
C LEU A 195 2.62 19.72 -4.67
N SER A 196 3.30 20.53 -3.86
CA SER A 196 3.60 20.20 -2.47
C SER A 196 2.49 20.78 -1.60
N GLY A 197 1.98 20.01 -0.65
CA GLY A 197 0.91 20.48 0.22
C GLY A 197 0.88 19.71 1.53
N ASN A 198 0.05 20.20 2.46
CA ASN A 198 -0.18 19.52 3.74
C ASN A 198 -1.31 18.51 3.66
N MET A 199 -2.17 18.61 2.64
CA MET A 199 -3.37 17.80 2.54
C MET A 199 -3.86 17.78 1.11
N PHE A 200 -4.23 16.58 0.65
CA PHE A 200 -4.78 16.35 -0.68
C PHE A 200 -5.87 15.29 -0.61
N SER A 201 -6.84 15.39 -1.52
CA SER A 201 -7.83 14.37 -1.81
C SER A 201 -8.05 14.29 -3.31
N THR A 202 -8.13 13.09 -3.87
CA THR A 202 -8.22 12.86 -5.31
C THR A 202 -9.29 11.81 -5.64
N GLY A 203 -9.79 11.87 -6.88
CA GLY A 203 -10.87 11.00 -7.36
C GLY A 203 -12.27 11.60 -7.20
N SER A 204 -13.28 10.83 -7.60
CA SER A 204 -14.69 11.23 -7.65
C SER A 204 -15.25 11.66 -6.29
N GLY A 205 -14.88 10.97 -5.20
CA GLY A 205 -15.37 11.32 -3.85
C GLY A 205 -14.52 12.36 -3.12
N SER A 206 -13.57 13.00 -3.80
CA SER A 206 -12.60 13.91 -3.18
C SER A 206 -13.24 15.08 -2.42
N SER A 207 -14.29 15.69 -2.98
CA SER A 207 -15.00 16.82 -2.39
C SER A 207 -15.68 16.46 -1.06
N TYR A 208 -16.29 15.27 -0.97
CA TYR A 208 -16.88 14.77 0.28
C TYR A 208 -15.83 14.48 1.34
N ALA A 209 -14.69 13.91 0.93
CA ALA A 209 -13.57 13.67 1.84
C ALA A 209 -13.00 14.98 2.39
N TYR A 210 -12.83 16.01 1.55
CA TYR A 210 -12.39 17.34 1.99
C TYR A 210 -13.30 17.92 3.07
N GLY A 211 -14.63 17.90 2.90
CA GLY A 211 -15.56 18.46 3.89
C GLY A 211 -15.40 17.88 5.30
N VAL A 212 -15.13 16.58 5.43
CA VAL A 212 -14.89 15.93 6.72
C VAL A 212 -13.45 16.17 7.21
N MET A 213 -12.49 16.10 6.31
CA MET A 213 -11.08 16.26 6.62
C MET A 213 -10.78 17.69 7.09
N ASP A 214 -11.23 18.71 6.37
CA ASP A 214 -11.05 20.13 6.69
C ASP A 214 -11.68 20.50 8.04
N SER A 215 -12.83 19.90 8.38
CA SER A 215 -13.53 20.21 9.64
C SER A 215 -12.91 19.54 10.86
N GLY A 216 -12.25 18.39 10.69
CA GLY A 216 -11.66 17.63 11.80
C GLY A 216 -10.14 17.74 11.93
N PHE A 217 -9.45 18.33 10.95
CA PHE A 217 -7.99 18.34 10.90
C PHE A 217 -7.38 19.32 11.90
N ARG A 218 -6.36 18.83 12.63
CA ARG A 218 -5.42 19.63 13.42
C ARG A 218 -4.01 19.09 13.20
N TYR A 219 -2.98 19.94 13.25
CA TYR A 219 -1.61 19.47 13.01
C TYR A 219 -1.09 18.58 14.15
N ASP A 220 -1.56 18.81 15.37
CA ASP A 220 -1.19 18.15 16.62
C ASP A 220 -2.05 16.91 16.94
N LEU A 221 -2.74 16.35 15.95
CA LEU A 221 -3.51 15.11 16.12
C LEU A 221 -2.62 13.98 16.67
N THR A 222 -3.16 13.25 17.64
CA THR A 222 -2.58 11.96 18.02
C THR A 222 -2.73 10.96 16.87
N VAL A 223 -1.88 9.94 16.87
CA VAL A 223 -1.94 8.87 15.87
C VAL A 223 -3.35 8.22 15.76
N PRO A 224 -4.03 7.85 16.86
CA PRO A 224 -5.39 7.31 16.78
C PRO A 224 -6.42 8.30 16.23
N GLU A 225 -6.35 9.58 16.60
CA GLU A 225 -7.27 10.61 16.07
C GLU A 225 -7.07 10.83 14.56
N ALA A 226 -5.82 10.78 14.08
CA ALA A 226 -5.53 10.87 12.66
C ALA A 226 -6.13 9.69 11.88
N TYR A 227 -6.08 8.47 12.44
CA TYR A 227 -6.72 7.29 11.86
C TYR A 227 -8.23 7.42 11.79
N ASP A 228 -8.84 7.85 12.90
CA ASP A 228 -10.28 8.07 12.96
C ASP A 228 -10.74 9.14 11.96
N LEU A 229 -10.03 10.27 11.88
CA LEU A 229 -10.32 11.33 10.90
C LEU A 229 -10.24 10.81 9.46
N ALA A 230 -9.15 10.12 9.12
CA ALA A 230 -8.94 9.60 7.77
C ALA A 230 -10.01 8.55 7.40
N GLN A 231 -10.35 7.67 8.34
CA GLN A 231 -11.36 6.64 8.15
C GLN A 231 -12.76 7.24 7.99
N ARG A 232 -13.13 8.23 8.82
CA ARG A 232 -14.40 8.94 8.69
C ARG A 232 -14.50 9.68 7.37
N ALA A 233 -13.44 10.36 6.94
CA ALA A 233 -13.43 11.10 5.68
C ALA A 233 -13.66 10.18 4.47
N ILE A 234 -12.95 9.04 4.38
CA ILE A 234 -13.21 8.05 3.33
C ILE A 234 -14.61 7.46 3.46
N PHE A 235 -15.05 7.10 4.67
CA PHE A 235 -16.38 6.52 4.89
C PHE A 235 -17.49 7.44 4.37
N HIS A 236 -17.48 8.72 4.74
CA HIS A 236 -18.48 9.69 4.28
C HIS A 236 -18.41 9.93 2.77
N ALA A 237 -17.21 9.92 2.18
CA ALA A 237 -17.05 9.98 0.73
C ALA A 237 -17.68 8.76 0.05
N THR A 238 -17.39 7.54 0.52
CA THR A 238 -17.97 6.30 -0.02
C THR A 238 -19.48 6.18 0.17
N HIS A 239 -20.04 6.88 1.16
CA HIS A 239 -21.48 6.91 1.37
C HIS A 239 -22.21 7.81 0.35
N ARG A 240 -21.54 8.84 -0.17
CA ARG A 240 -22.13 9.82 -1.09
C ARG A 240 -21.75 9.58 -2.54
N ASP A 241 -20.51 9.24 -2.79
CA ASP A 241 -19.99 8.96 -4.14
C ASP A 241 -20.27 7.51 -4.55
N ALA A 242 -21.01 7.34 -5.64
CA ALA A 242 -21.42 6.02 -6.15
C ALA A 242 -20.23 5.16 -6.61
N TYR A 243 -19.14 5.80 -7.04
CA TYR A 243 -17.98 5.10 -7.59
C TYR A 243 -16.90 4.78 -6.55
N SER A 244 -17.05 5.26 -5.32
CA SER A 244 -16.18 4.91 -4.18
C SER A 244 -16.84 3.88 -3.27
N GLY A 245 -16.05 3.01 -2.64
CA GLY A 245 -16.61 1.99 -1.74
C GLY A 245 -15.66 0.86 -1.37
N GLY A 246 -16.24 -0.24 -0.88
CA GLY A 246 -15.48 -1.38 -0.40
C GLY A 246 -14.99 -1.16 1.03
N THR A 247 -13.71 -1.41 1.29
CA THR A 247 -13.05 -1.24 2.58
C THR A 247 -12.15 -0.03 2.56
N VAL A 248 -11.95 0.58 3.74
CA VAL A 248 -10.99 1.67 3.91
C VAL A 248 -9.61 1.08 4.21
N ASN A 249 -8.62 1.43 3.40
CA ASN A 249 -7.22 1.05 3.62
C ASN A 249 -6.45 2.27 4.15
N ASN A 250 -6.09 2.24 5.42
CA ASN A 250 -5.31 3.28 6.09
C ASN A 250 -3.84 2.91 6.17
N VAL A 251 -2.96 3.87 5.94
CA VAL A 251 -1.51 3.71 5.96
C VAL A 251 -0.84 4.87 6.72
N GLY A 252 -0.11 4.55 7.79
CA GLY A 252 0.44 5.51 8.74
C GLY A 252 1.90 5.28 9.13
N GLU A 253 2.58 6.39 9.46
CA GLU A 253 4.00 6.56 9.86
C GLU A 253 5.07 6.14 8.83
N ARG A 254 5.98 7.07 8.54
CA ARG A 254 7.20 6.88 7.73
C ARG A 254 7.00 6.24 6.34
N GLY A 255 5.80 6.29 5.76
CA GLY A 255 5.51 5.67 4.47
C GLY A 255 5.43 4.13 4.52
N CYS A 256 5.12 3.55 5.67
CA CYS A 256 4.89 2.12 5.85
C CYS A 256 3.39 1.82 5.96
N LEU A 257 2.91 0.74 5.31
CA LEU A 257 1.51 0.25 5.41
C LEU A 257 1.00 -0.01 6.85
N LEU A 258 1.89 -0.04 7.83
CA LEU A 258 1.64 -0.39 9.22
C LEU A 258 2.63 0.37 10.09
N PHE A 259 2.18 0.96 11.20
CA PHE A 259 3.06 1.50 12.23
C PHE A 259 4.03 0.43 12.74
N VAL A 260 5.18 0.85 13.26
CA VAL A 260 6.20 -0.10 13.78
C VAL A 260 5.58 -1.05 14.81
N GLY A 261 4.72 -0.54 15.71
CA GLY A 261 3.99 -1.36 16.67
C GLY A 261 3.01 -2.35 16.04
N GLN A 262 2.28 -1.95 14.99
CA GLN A 262 1.37 -2.87 14.27
C GLN A 262 2.15 -3.97 13.54
N LYS A 263 3.29 -3.64 12.93
CA LYS A 263 4.20 -4.63 12.33
C LYS A 263 4.71 -5.61 13.38
N GLN A 264 5.10 -5.13 14.56
CA GLN A 264 5.52 -5.98 15.67
C GLN A 264 4.39 -6.92 16.10
N ARG A 265 3.15 -6.43 16.28
CA ARG A 265 2.00 -7.29 16.63
C ARG A 265 1.72 -8.35 15.58
N ILE A 266 1.74 -7.99 14.29
CA ILE A 266 1.53 -8.95 13.20
C ILE A 266 2.68 -9.96 13.14
N ALA A 267 3.93 -9.54 13.37
CA ALA A 267 5.08 -10.45 13.41
C ALA A 267 4.96 -11.44 14.58
N ILE A 268 4.62 -10.97 15.78
CA ILE A 268 4.35 -11.83 16.95
C ILE A 268 3.21 -12.80 16.65
N ALA A 269 2.07 -12.31 16.17
CA ALA A 269 0.92 -13.15 15.84
C ALA A 269 1.28 -14.23 14.80
N ARG A 270 2.01 -13.86 13.73
CA ARG A 270 2.51 -14.81 12.72
C ARG A 270 3.45 -15.86 13.32
N ALA A 271 4.31 -15.46 14.25
CA ALA A 271 5.20 -16.39 14.94
C ALA A 271 4.41 -17.36 15.83
N LEU A 272 3.44 -16.87 16.59
CA LEU A 272 2.59 -17.68 17.48
C LEU A 272 1.69 -18.66 16.74
N ILE A 273 1.09 -18.24 15.62
CA ILE A 273 0.24 -19.10 14.77
C ILE A 273 1.01 -20.34 14.28
N ARG A 274 2.32 -20.22 14.07
CA ARG A 274 3.16 -21.33 13.60
C ARG A 274 3.49 -22.36 14.69
N GLN A 275 3.11 -22.10 15.94
CA GLN A 275 3.35 -22.95 17.11
C GLN A 275 4.81 -23.48 17.18
N PRO A 276 5.83 -22.61 17.13
CA PRO A 276 7.23 -23.04 17.14
C PRO A 276 7.59 -23.67 18.50
N GLN A 277 8.46 -24.69 18.51
CA GLN A 277 8.99 -25.25 19.76
C GLN A 277 9.91 -24.27 20.49
N VAL A 278 10.61 -23.39 19.74
CA VAL A 278 11.48 -22.34 20.27
C VAL A 278 11.13 -21.02 19.60
N LEU A 279 10.83 -19.99 20.41
CA LEU A 279 10.53 -18.63 19.95
C LEU A 279 11.59 -17.67 20.47
N ILE A 280 12.22 -16.92 19.56
CA ILE A 280 13.21 -15.89 19.89
C ILE A 280 12.58 -14.52 19.66
N LEU A 281 12.58 -13.68 20.69
CA LEU A 281 12.07 -12.32 20.66
C LEU A 281 13.20 -11.33 20.95
N ASP A 282 13.60 -10.57 19.93
CA ASP A 282 14.57 -9.49 20.06
C ASP A 282 13.88 -8.12 20.16
N GLU A 283 13.80 -7.56 21.36
CA GLU A 283 13.21 -6.24 21.65
C GLU A 283 11.80 -5.99 21.09
N VAL A 284 10.98 -7.04 21.03
CA VAL A 284 9.75 -7.07 20.21
C VAL A 284 8.63 -6.19 20.77
N THR A 285 8.70 -5.76 22.04
CA THR A 285 7.71 -4.86 22.65
C THR A 285 8.15 -3.39 22.65
N SER A 286 9.32 -3.06 22.10
CA SER A 286 9.91 -1.71 22.14
C SER A 286 9.05 -0.63 21.51
N SER A 287 8.27 -0.96 20.47
CA SER A 287 7.43 -0.01 19.73
C SER A 287 5.93 -0.23 19.96
N LEU A 288 5.57 -0.94 21.04
CA LEU A 288 4.19 -1.14 21.47
C LEU A 288 3.82 -0.13 22.57
N ASP A 289 2.57 0.34 22.52
CA ASP A 289 1.91 1.04 23.61
C ASP A 289 1.72 0.12 24.84
N THR A 290 1.51 0.72 26.01
CA THR A 290 1.45 0.03 27.30
C THR A 290 0.35 -1.05 27.35
N GLU A 291 -0.84 -0.76 26.83
CA GLU A 291 -1.96 -1.71 26.80
C GLU A 291 -1.62 -2.93 25.94
N SER A 292 -1.05 -2.67 24.78
CA SER A 292 -0.74 -3.72 23.82
C SER A 292 0.49 -4.55 24.19
N GLU A 293 1.45 -3.94 24.88
CA GLU A 293 2.52 -4.68 25.53
C GLU A 293 1.97 -5.66 26.58
N GLN A 294 1.02 -5.22 27.42
CA GLN A 294 0.40 -6.10 28.42
C GLN A 294 -0.33 -7.27 27.76
N MET A 295 -1.10 -7.01 26.69
CA MET A 295 -1.79 -8.04 25.93
C MET A 295 -0.83 -9.06 25.33
N VAL A 296 0.27 -8.59 24.71
CA VAL A 296 1.31 -9.48 24.17
C VAL A 296 1.97 -10.30 25.27
N GLN A 297 2.30 -9.70 26.42
CA GLN A 297 2.89 -10.42 27.55
C GLN A 297 1.96 -11.49 28.12
N GLN A 298 0.66 -11.20 28.26
CA GLN A 298 -0.34 -12.17 28.70
C GLN A 298 -0.47 -13.33 27.71
N THR A 299 -0.46 -13.02 26.41
CA THR A 299 -0.53 -14.04 25.36
C THR A 299 0.69 -14.95 25.40
N LEU A 300 1.91 -14.38 25.53
CA LEU A 300 3.15 -15.15 25.64
C LEU A 300 3.18 -16.02 26.91
N ALA A 301 2.69 -15.50 28.04
CA ALA A 301 2.60 -16.27 29.29
C ALA A 301 1.58 -17.43 29.22
N SER A 302 0.56 -17.30 28.38
CA SER A 302 -0.49 -18.32 28.19
C SER A 302 -0.10 -19.45 27.22
N CYS A 303 1.14 -19.46 26.68
CA CYS A 303 1.63 -20.48 25.75
C CYS A 303 2.56 -21.50 26.45
N PRO A 304 2.03 -22.55 27.10
CA PRO A 304 2.79 -23.44 27.99
C PRO A 304 3.77 -24.40 27.30
N THR A 305 3.75 -24.54 25.97
CA THR A 305 4.52 -25.58 25.25
C THR A 305 5.77 -25.07 24.51
N GLN A 306 6.12 -23.79 24.65
CA GLN A 306 7.21 -23.17 23.89
C GLN A 306 8.38 -22.75 24.79
N THR A 307 9.61 -22.98 24.32
CA THR A 307 10.80 -22.36 24.91
C THR A 307 10.94 -20.93 24.39
N LEU A 308 10.88 -19.94 25.28
CA LEU A 308 10.93 -18.52 24.93
C LEU A 308 12.30 -17.93 25.27
N LEU A 309 13.02 -17.43 24.27
CA LEU A 309 14.25 -16.67 24.46
C LEU A 309 13.95 -15.19 24.19
N VAL A 310 14.01 -14.34 25.22
CA VAL A 310 13.73 -12.91 25.10
C VAL A 310 15.00 -12.10 25.33
N ILE A 311 15.34 -11.25 24.36
CA ILE A 311 16.33 -10.18 24.52
C ILE A 311 15.53 -8.90 24.81
N ALA A 312 15.65 -8.39 26.02
CA ALA A 312 14.88 -7.23 26.46
C ALA A 312 15.71 -6.31 27.34
N HIS A 313 15.45 -5.01 27.21
CA HIS A 313 15.91 -3.97 28.13
C HIS A 313 14.80 -3.50 29.09
N ARG A 314 13.57 -4.05 28.98
CA ARG A 314 12.42 -3.66 29.81
C ARG A 314 12.32 -4.54 31.06
N LEU A 315 12.32 -3.91 32.23
CA LEU A 315 12.37 -4.59 33.53
C LEU A 315 11.21 -5.59 33.75
N LYS A 316 9.97 -5.19 33.42
CA LYS A 316 8.77 -6.03 33.58
C LYS A 316 8.82 -7.35 32.80
N THR A 317 9.55 -7.38 31.68
CA THR A 317 9.73 -8.58 30.87
C THR A 317 10.79 -9.50 31.48
N ILE A 318 11.87 -8.92 32.01
CA ILE A 318 13.01 -9.65 32.57
C ILE A 318 12.63 -10.31 33.91
N GLU A 319 11.88 -9.61 34.77
CA GLU A 319 11.51 -10.09 36.12
C GLU A 319 10.65 -11.37 36.11
N LYS A 320 9.92 -11.62 35.02
CA LYS A 320 9.04 -12.79 34.86
C LYS A 320 9.73 -14.01 34.28
N ALA A 321 11.01 -13.92 33.92
CA ALA A 321 11.73 -15.02 33.29
C ALA A 321 12.09 -16.13 34.31
N ASP A 322 11.90 -17.39 33.91
CA ASP A 322 12.32 -18.56 34.69
C ASP A 322 13.86 -18.59 34.88
N GLN A 323 14.60 -18.06 33.91
CA GLN A 323 16.04 -17.96 33.93
C GLN A 323 16.51 -16.69 33.23
N ILE A 324 17.37 -15.94 33.91
CA ILE A 324 17.99 -14.71 33.40
C ILE A 324 19.46 -14.99 33.13
N VAL A 325 19.94 -14.55 31.96
CA VAL A 325 21.35 -14.63 31.57
C VAL A 325 21.83 -13.23 31.24
N MET A 326 22.83 -12.76 31.97
CA MET A 326 23.45 -11.45 31.75
C MET A 326 24.74 -11.62 30.96
N ILE A 327 24.86 -10.87 29.86
CA ILE A 327 26.01 -10.92 28.95
C ILE A 327 26.72 -9.56 29.02
N ASP A 328 28.02 -9.58 29.28
CA ASP A 328 28.89 -8.41 29.24
C ASP A 328 30.21 -8.78 28.56
N GLY A 329 30.73 -7.89 27.70
CA GLY A 329 31.95 -8.15 26.91
C GLY A 329 31.89 -9.42 26.05
N GLY A 330 30.70 -9.89 25.67
CA GLY A 330 30.50 -11.14 24.92
C GLY A 330 30.61 -12.43 25.75
N GLN A 331 30.67 -12.33 27.08
CA GLN A 331 30.70 -13.47 27.99
C GLN A 331 29.48 -13.47 28.92
N VAL A 332 29.03 -14.66 29.32
CA VAL A 332 28.00 -14.80 30.35
C VAL A 332 28.63 -14.47 31.70
N VAL A 333 28.24 -13.33 32.27
CA VAL A 333 28.77 -12.87 33.55
C VAL A 333 27.91 -13.35 34.72
N GLU A 334 26.59 -13.45 34.53
CA GLU A 334 25.66 -13.89 35.55
C GLU A 334 24.53 -14.73 34.96
N LYS A 335 24.08 -15.72 35.74
CA LYS A 335 22.96 -16.58 35.39
C LYS A 335 22.22 -17.01 36.67
N GLY A 336 20.90 -16.97 36.64
CA GLY A 336 20.05 -17.36 37.76
C GLY A 336 18.61 -16.89 37.61
N THR A 337 17.80 -17.13 38.64
CA THR A 337 16.46 -16.54 38.74
C THR A 337 16.54 -15.07 39.17
N HIS A 338 15.46 -14.30 39.00
CA HIS A 338 15.41 -12.92 39.48
C HIS A 338 15.81 -12.80 40.95
N LYS A 339 15.28 -13.66 41.82
CA LYS A 339 15.57 -13.65 43.26
C LYS A 339 17.06 -13.89 43.54
N GLU A 340 17.62 -14.94 42.94
CA GLU A 340 19.03 -15.29 43.12
C GLU A 340 19.98 -14.18 42.67
N LEU A 341 19.68 -13.52 41.55
CA LEU A 341 20.50 -12.43 41.02
C LEU A 341 20.37 -11.15 41.85
N MET A 342 19.19 -10.90 42.43
CA MET A 342 18.98 -9.78 43.35
C MET A 342 19.74 -9.98 44.67
N ASP A 343 19.76 -11.20 45.23
CA ASP A 343 20.48 -11.51 46.47
C ASP A 343 22.01 -11.40 46.29
N ARG A 344 22.53 -11.77 45.12
CA ARG A 344 23.96 -11.64 44.80
C ARG A 344 24.44 -10.19 44.68
N LYS A 345 23.53 -9.24 44.51
CA LYS A 345 23.84 -7.80 44.30
C LYS A 345 24.92 -7.56 43.24
N GLY A 346 24.89 -8.37 42.19
CA GLY A 346 25.84 -8.32 41.06
C GLY A 346 25.54 -7.21 40.05
N ASN A 347 26.03 -7.39 38.83
CA ASN A 347 25.77 -6.51 37.69
C ASN A 347 24.28 -6.49 37.31
N TYR A 348 23.55 -7.61 37.45
CA TYR A 348 22.10 -7.61 37.24
C TYR A 348 21.39 -6.64 38.20
N TYR A 349 21.75 -6.69 39.49
CA TYR A 349 21.19 -5.79 40.50
C TYR A 349 21.46 -4.32 40.17
N LYS A 350 22.70 -3.98 39.79
CA LYS A 350 23.08 -2.61 39.38
C LYS A 350 22.29 -2.14 38.15
N LEU A 351 22.11 -3.00 37.16
CA LEU A 351 21.31 -2.70 35.97
C LEU A 351 19.85 -2.44 36.34
N ARG A 352 19.28 -3.29 37.21
CA ARG A 352 17.90 -3.17 37.68
C ARG A 352 17.67 -1.88 38.45
N GLU A 353 18.56 -1.50 39.37
CA GLU A 353 18.48 -0.22 40.09
C GLU A 353 18.53 0.98 39.14
N ARG A 354 19.40 0.95 38.13
CA ARG A 354 19.46 2.01 37.10
C ARG A 354 18.15 2.10 36.31
N LEU A 355 17.66 0.97 35.79
CA LEU A 355 16.41 0.92 35.02
C LEU A 355 15.17 1.29 35.85
N PHE A 356 15.19 1.02 37.16
CA PHE A 356 14.13 1.40 38.08
C PHE A 356 14.08 2.92 38.28
N ASN A 357 15.24 3.55 38.49
CA ASN A 357 15.34 5.00 38.64
C ASN A 357 14.97 5.75 37.35
N ASP A 358 15.41 5.27 36.20
CA ASP A 358 15.06 5.85 34.88
C ASP A 358 13.55 5.81 34.60
N ASN A 359 12.83 4.79 35.09
CA ASN A 359 11.38 4.70 34.93
C ASN A 359 10.63 5.67 35.87
N GLN A 360 11.13 5.91 37.08
CA GLN A 360 10.55 6.89 38.00
C GLN A 360 10.69 8.33 37.47
N GLU A 361 11.84 8.68 36.89
CA GLU A 361 12.03 9.99 36.26
C GLU A 361 11.08 10.18 35.07
N LYS A 362 10.89 9.15 34.24
CA LYS A 362 9.93 9.20 33.13
C LYS A 362 8.47 9.32 33.58
N GLU A 363 8.06 8.61 34.62
CA GLU A 363 6.69 8.73 35.17
C GLU A 363 6.45 10.11 35.81
N THR A 364 7.48 10.73 36.39
CA THR A 364 7.39 12.07 37.00
C THR A 364 7.36 13.19 35.95
N LEU A 365 7.96 12.98 34.77
CA LEU A 365 7.94 13.92 33.64
C LEU A 365 6.67 13.83 32.77
N THR A 366 5.82 12.82 33.00
CA THR A 366 4.59 12.57 32.21
C THR A 366 3.32 12.88 33.01
N GLN A 367 3.44 13.42 34.23
CA GLN A 367 2.38 14.09 34.98
C GLN A 367 2.58 15.60 34.90
#